data_AF-A0A8C6AHR5-F1
#
_entry.id   AF-A0A8C6AHR5-F1
#
_cell.length_a   1.000
_cell.length_b   1.000
_cell.length_c   1.000
_cell.angle_alpha   90.00
_cell.angle_beta   90.00
_cell.angle_gamma   90.00
#
_symmetry.space_group_name_H-M   'P 1'
#
loop_
_entity.id
_entity.type
_entity.pdbx_description
1 polymer ?
#
loop_
_entity_poly.entity_id
_entity_poly.type
_entity_poly.pdbx_seq_one_letter_code
_entity_poly.pdbx_strand_id
1 'polypeptide(L)'
;VVVTSLEVSTKYLNFTASEKTRHIIEHQYQFNNLGGRKLPISVVFLVPIQLNQVTVWDQLQVTFSQVSTCMGCGLHPAFLLTSLPSSLPQNCSIAVCQRIQCDIPSFGVQEEFKVTLKGNLSFDWYIKTLHNHLQVVSTAEILFDDSEFALLPGQGAFVRAQTETKVEPYEVHNPVPLIVGSSAGGLLLLALITGGLYKLGFFKRQYKDMITEAGPETAPPQ
;
A
#
# COMPACT_ATOMS: atom_id res chain seq x y z
N VAL A 1 -29.12 8.46 5.12
CA VAL A 1 -28.14 7.35 5.23
C VAL A 1 -26.76 7.87 4.86
N VAL A 2 -25.72 7.31 5.45
CA VAL A 2 -24.32 7.76 5.26
C VAL A 2 -23.42 6.54 5.14
N VAL A 3 -22.42 6.61 4.27
CA VAL A 3 -21.30 5.66 4.18
C VAL A 3 -20.00 6.38 4.48
N THR A 4 -19.12 5.74 5.26
CA THR A 4 -17.78 6.23 5.57
C THR A 4 -16.74 5.14 5.34
N SER A 5 -15.55 5.53 4.88
CA SER A 5 -14.36 4.66 4.86
C SER A 5 -13.80 4.56 6.27
N LEU A 6 -13.40 3.37 6.69
CA LEU A 6 -12.77 3.15 8.00
C LEU A 6 -11.24 3.23 7.92
N GLU A 7 -10.64 3.76 8.98
CA GLU A 7 -9.18 3.91 9.12
C GLU A 7 -8.44 2.59 9.15
N VAL A 8 -9.08 1.53 9.66
CA VAL A 8 -8.54 0.16 9.73
C VAL A 8 -8.28 -0.47 8.36
N SER A 9 -8.79 0.14 7.28
CA SER A 9 -8.49 -0.30 5.92
C SER A 9 -6.99 -0.26 5.65
N THR A 10 -6.50 -1.15 4.79
CA THR A 10 -5.14 -1.05 4.25
C THR A 10 -4.99 0.29 3.55
N LYS A 11 -4.07 1.15 4.01
CA LYS A 11 -3.80 2.46 3.39
C LYS A 11 -2.52 2.47 2.57
N TYR A 12 -1.56 1.65 2.98
CA TYR A 12 -0.23 1.66 2.42
C TYR A 12 0.34 0.26 2.39
N LEU A 13 1.03 -0.07 1.30
CA LEU A 13 1.66 -1.36 1.10
C LEU A 13 3.01 -1.20 0.38
N ASN A 14 4.05 -1.76 1.00
CA ASN A 14 5.38 -1.90 0.41
C ASN A 14 5.58 -3.31 -0.11
N PHE A 15 6.20 -3.44 -1.27
CA PHE A 15 6.61 -4.74 -1.81
C PHE A 15 7.99 -4.63 -2.48
N THR A 16 8.76 -5.71 -2.49
CA THR A 16 10.04 -5.75 -3.20
C THR A 16 9.86 -6.39 -4.58
N ALA A 17 10.59 -5.94 -5.59
CA ALA A 17 10.46 -6.48 -6.95
C ALA A 17 10.86 -7.96 -7.08
N SER A 18 11.65 -8.48 -6.13
CA SER A 18 12.03 -9.89 -6.07
C SER A 18 10.91 -10.78 -5.51
N GLU A 19 10.00 -10.20 -4.73
CA GLU A 19 8.85 -10.86 -4.14
C GLU A 19 7.67 -10.72 -5.11
N LYS A 20 7.54 -11.67 -6.06
CA LYS A 20 6.29 -11.85 -6.82
C LYS A 20 5.19 -12.43 -5.92
N THR A 21 4.88 -11.71 -4.85
CA THR A 21 3.97 -12.15 -3.81
C THR A 21 2.56 -11.65 -4.10
N ARG A 22 1.57 -12.27 -3.46
CA ARG A 22 0.24 -11.71 -3.33
C ARG A 22 0.12 -11.23 -1.90
N HIS A 23 -0.40 -10.04 -1.69
CA HIS A 23 -0.64 -9.52 -0.36
C HIS A 23 -2.13 -9.31 -0.14
N ILE A 24 -2.62 -9.76 1.00
CA ILE A 24 -4.01 -9.56 1.40
C ILE A 24 -4.19 -8.09 1.74
N ILE A 25 -5.16 -7.42 1.10
CA ILE A 25 -5.60 -6.08 1.45
C ILE A 25 -7.07 -6.09 1.85
N GLU A 26 -7.43 -5.15 2.73
CA GLU A 26 -8.78 -5.01 3.25
C GLU A 26 -9.25 -3.55 3.16
N HIS A 27 -10.37 -3.31 2.49
CA HIS A 27 -11.06 -2.01 2.50
C HIS A 27 -12.34 -2.14 3.32
N GLN A 28 -12.47 -1.36 4.38
CA GLN A 28 -13.61 -1.41 5.29
C GLN A 28 -14.46 -0.15 5.21
N TYR A 29 -15.77 -0.35 5.18
CA TYR A 29 -16.78 0.70 5.12
C TYR A 29 -17.76 0.55 6.27
N GLN A 30 -18.23 1.68 6.80
CA GLN A 30 -19.31 1.74 7.77
C GLN A 30 -20.51 2.46 7.17
N PHE A 31 -21.68 1.84 7.32
CA PHE A 31 -22.95 2.36 6.85
C PHE A 31 -23.80 2.72 8.06
N ASN A 32 -24.34 3.93 8.06
CA ASN A 32 -25.11 4.48 9.18
C ASN A 32 -26.44 5.05 8.68
N ASN A 33 -27.55 4.66 9.32
CA ASN A 33 -28.82 5.33 9.10
C ASN A 33 -29.06 6.41 10.15
N LEU A 34 -28.57 7.62 9.85
CA LEU A 34 -28.80 8.81 10.69
C LEU A 34 -30.19 9.45 10.47
N GLY A 35 -31.01 8.87 9.58
CA GLY A 35 -32.34 9.39 9.28
C GLY A 35 -33.38 8.94 10.31
N GLY A 36 -34.52 9.64 10.35
CA GLY A 36 -35.65 9.28 11.22
C GLY A 36 -36.57 8.19 10.66
N ARG A 37 -36.18 7.49 9.58
CA ARG A 37 -37.01 6.48 8.90
C ARG A 37 -36.19 5.23 8.59
N LYS A 38 -36.84 4.08 8.73
CA LYS A 38 -36.34 2.82 8.16
C LYS A 38 -36.60 2.80 6.66
N LEU A 39 -35.68 2.23 5.87
CA LEU A 39 -35.80 2.15 4.42
C LEU A 39 -35.02 0.96 3.86
N PRO A 40 -35.46 0.37 2.73
CA PRO A 40 -34.63 -0.54 1.95
C PRO A 40 -33.51 0.22 1.24
N ILE A 41 -32.31 -0.36 1.20
CA ILE A 41 -31.16 0.21 0.45
C ILE A 41 -30.44 -0.88 -0.33
N SER A 42 -29.73 -0.48 -1.39
CA SER A 42 -28.75 -1.32 -2.07
C SER A 42 -27.36 -0.74 -1.86
N VAL A 43 -26.44 -1.55 -1.36
CA VAL A 43 -25.03 -1.19 -1.21
C VAL A 43 -24.24 -1.68 -2.40
N VAL A 44 -23.58 -0.76 -3.10
CA VAL A 44 -22.81 -1.03 -4.32
C VAL A 44 -21.34 -0.76 -4.08
N PHE A 45 -20.51 -1.74 -4.41
CA PHE A 45 -19.06 -1.62 -4.41
C PHE A 45 -18.51 -1.68 -5.83
N LEU A 46 -17.57 -0.79 -6.13
CA LEU A 46 -16.78 -0.80 -7.35
C LEU A 46 -15.34 -1.11 -6.97
N VAL A 47 -14.83 -2.23 -7.45
CA VAL A 47 -13.51 -2.74 -7.09
C VAL A 47 -12.67 -2.96 -8.36
N PRO A 48 -11.48 -2.33 -8.49
CA PRO A 48 -10.63 -2.51 -9.66
C PRO A 48 -9.99 -3.91 -9.61
N ILE A 49 -10.39 -4.78 -10.54
CA ILE A 49 -9.89 -6.16 -10.60
C ILE A 49 -8.76 -6.32 -11.62
N GLN A 50 -8.73 -5.49 -12.66
CA GLN A 50 -7.69 -5.53 -13.68
C GLN A 50 -7.28 -4.13 -14.14
N LEU A 51 -6.01 -3.97 -14.46
CA LEU A 51 -5.43 -2.76 -15.05
C LEU A 51 -4.60 -3.18 -16.26
N ASN A 52 -4.89 -2.65 -17.46
CA ASN A 52 -4.20 -3.01 -18.71
C ASN A 52 -4.05 -4.54 -18.92
N GLN A 53 -5.14 -5.29 -18.73
CA GLN A 53 -5.19 -6.76 -18.85
C GLN A 53 -4.35 -7.53 -17.83
N VAL A 54 -3.86 -6.88 -16.76
CA VAL A 54 -3.18 -7.52 -15.65
C VAL A 54 -4.07 -7.48 -14.42
N THR A 55 -4.21 -8.63 -13.75
CA THR A 55 -4.96 -8.74 -12.50
C THR A 55 -4.30 -7.89 -11.41
N VAL A 56 -5.10 -7.02 -10.79
CA VAL A 56 -4.66 -6.18 -9.67
C VAL A 56 -5.19 -6.75 -8.36
N TRP A 57 -6.51 -6.99 -8.28
CA TRP A 57 -7.17 -7.48 -7.07
C TRP A 57 -7.98 -8.74 -7.37
N ASP A 58 -7.57 -9.87 -6.81
CA ASP A 58 -8.23 -11.17 -6.97
C ASP A 58 -8.78 -11.72 -5.64
N GLN A 59 -9.52 -12.83 -5.73
CA GLN A 59 -10.09 -13.54 -4.57
C GLN A 59 -10.92 -12.63 -3.64
N LEU A 60 -11.69 -11.73 -4.24
CA LEU A 60 -12.49 -10.74 -3.54
C LEU A 60 -13.61 -11.41 -2.73
N GLN A 61 -13.64 -11.12 -1.44
CA GLN A 61 -14.62 -11.57 -0.47
C GLN A 61 -15.25 -10.35 0.20
N VAL A 62 -16.57 -10.42 0.40
CA VAL A 62 -17.34 -9.36 1.06
C VAL A 62 -17.90 -9.93 2.35
N THR A 63 -17.50 -9.35 3.48
CA THR A 63 -17.93 -9.80 4.81
C THR A 63 -18.69 -8.69 5.51
N PHE A 64 -19.85 -9.03 6.07
CA PHE A 64 -20.67 -8.12 6.87
C PHE A 64 -20.45 -8.38 8.36
N SER A 65 -20.37 -7.32 9.16
CA SER A 65 -20.23 -7.46 10.62
C SER A 65 -21.50 -7.99 11.29
N GLN A 66 -22.67 -7.82 10.67
CA GLN A 66 -23.94 -8.37 11.12
C GLN A 66 -24.50 -9.31 10.04
N VAL A 67 -24.67 -10.59 10.41
CA VAL A 67 -25.05 -11.67 9.47
C VAL A 67 -26.50 -11.54 8.98
N SER A 68 -27.34 -10.76 9.67
CA SER A 68 -28.79 -10.63 9.41
C SER A 68 -29.19 -9.55 8.41
N THR A 69 -28.27 -8.69 7.94
CA THR A 69 -28.62 -7.51 7.11
C THR A 69 -28.55 -7.76 5.59
N CYS A 70 -27.89 -8.82 5.12
CA CYS A 70 -27.71 -9.08 3.70
C CYS A 70 -28.20 -10.47 3.31
N MET A 71 -29.15 -10.57 2.39
CA MET A 71 -29.65 -11.86 1.86
C MET A 71 -28.70 -12.49 0.83
N GLY A 72 -27.65 -11.78 0.43
CA GLY A 72 -26.67 -12.19 -0.55
C GLY A 72 -26.22 -11.01 -1.41
N CYS A 73 -24.96 -11.04 -1.84
CA CYS A 73 -24.42 -10.04 -2.76
C CYS A 73 -24.39 -10.62 -4.19
N GLY A 74 -24.99 -9.91 -5.13
CA GLY A 74 -24.92 -10.21 -6.55
C GLY A 74 -23.66 -9.63 -7.19
N LEU A 75 -22.86 -10.47 -7.84
CA LEU A 75 -21.79 -10.02 -8.73
C LEU A 75 -22.38 -9.68 -10.09
N HIS A 76 -22.20 -8.44 -10.54
CA HIS A 76 -22.55 -8.03 -11.89
C HIS A 76 -21.38 -8.30 -12.86
N PRO A 77 -21.62 -8.36 -14.18
CA PRO A 77 -20.52 -8.48 -15.15
C PRO A 77 -19.48 -7.39 -14.93
N ALA A 78 -18.20 -7.74 -14.93
CA ALA A 78 -17.12 -6.76 -14.87
C ALA A 78 -17.11 -5.93 -16.15
N PHE A 79 -16.92 -4.61 -16.02
CA PHE A 79 -16.95 -3.70 -17.16
C PHE A 79 -15.80 -2.70 -17.11
N LEU A 80 -15.35 -2.29 -18.30
CA LEU A 80 -14.57 -1.07 -18.47
C LEU A 80 -15.57 0.10 -18.51
N LEU A 81 -15.31 1.15 -17.73
CA LEU A 81 -16.23 2.30 -17.61
C LEU A 81 -16.31 3.21 -18.85
N THR A 82 -15.78 2.78 -20.00
CA THR A 82 -15.76 3.58 -21.23
C THR A 82 -17.13 3.77 -21.90
N SER A 83 -18.24 3.26 -21.34
CA SER A 83 -19.57 3.28 -21.97
C SER A 83 -20.78 3.56 -21.06
N LEU A 84 -20.60 3.99 -19.80
CA LEU A 84 -21.72 4.33 -18.90
C LEU A 84 -21.81 5.85 -18.61
N PRO A 85 -23.01 6.37 -18.27
CA PRO A 85 -23.26 7.81 -18.13
C PRO A 85 -22.38 8.45 -17.06
N SER A 86 -22.07 9.73 -17.28
CA SER A 86 -21.06 10.57 -16.63
C SER A 86 -21.18 10.78 -15.10
N SER A 87 -21.96 9.97 -14.38
CA SER A 87 -22.19 10.01 -12.93
C SER A 87 -21.30 9.05 -12.11
N LEU A 88 -20.50 8.19 -12.77
CA LEU A 88 -19.54 7.30 -12.10
C LEU A 88 -18.14 7.95 -11.95
N PRO A 89 -17.42 7.65 -10.84
CA PRO A 89 -16.17 8.33 -10.49
C PRO A 89 -15.03 8.03 -11.48
N GLN A 90 -14.22 9.06 -11.73
CA GLN A 90 -13.17 9.13 -12.75
C GLN A 90 -12.03 8.09 -12.61
N ASN A 91 -11.92 7.36 -11.50
CA ASN A 91 -10.79 6.46 -11.24
C ASN A 91 -10.94 5.03 -11.80
N CYS A 92 -12.16 4.58 -12.13
CA CYS A 92 -12.36 3.30 -12.85
C CYS A 92 -12.27 3.46 -14.39
N SER A 93 -11.82 4.62 -14.90
CA SER A 93 -11.71 4.87 -16.35
C SER A 93 -10.59 4.07 -17.03
N ILE A 94 -9.55 3.67 -16.27
CA ILE A 94 -8.33 3.02 -16.77
C ILE A 94 -8.30 1.53 -16.37
N ALA A 95 -9.20 1.09 -15.48
CA ALA A 95 -9.24 -0.25 -14.91
C ALA A 95 -10.57 -0.96 -15.22
N VAL A 96 -10.54 -2.29 -15.32
CA VAL A 96 -11.75 -3.13 -15.32
C VAL A 96 -12.23 -3.22 -13.88
N CYS A 97 -13.45 -2.76 -13.61
CA CYS A 97 -14.02 -2.77 -12.27
C CYS A 97 -15.10 -3.85 -12.13
N GLN A 98 -15.05 -4.56 -11.01
CA GLN A 98 -16.08 -5.50 -10.57
C GLN A 98 -17.13 -4.72 -9.78
N ARG A 99 -18.37 -4.75 -10.25
CA ARG A 99 -19.52 -4.20 -9.52
C ARG A 99 -20.12 -5.30 -8.65
N ILE A 100 -20.20 -5.05 -7.35
CA ILE A 100 -20.86 -5.92 -6.38
C ILE A 100 -22.03 -5.14 -5.80
N GLN A 101 -23.22 -5.73 -5.83
CA GLN A 101 -24.40 -5.12 -5.26
C GLN A 101 -24.98 -6.06 -4.19
N CYS A 102 -25.26 -5.51 -3.02
CA CYS A 102 -25.86 -6.23 -1.91
C CYS A 102 -27.14 -5.49 -1.51
N ASP A 103 -28.27 -6.18 -1.51
CA ASP A 103 -29.56 -5.55 -1.17
C ASP A 103 -29.87 -5.76 0.31
N ILE A 104 -30.19 -4.66 0.99
CA ILE A 104 -30.55 -4.62 2.41
C ILE A 104 -32.04 -4.27 2.49
N PRO A 105 -32.90 -5.25 2.80
CA PRO A 105 -34.35 -5.08 2.71
C PRO A 105 -34.90 -4.10 3.76
N SER A 106 -34.20 -3.94 4.89
CA SER A 106 -34.60 -3.03 5.95
C SER A 106 -33.38 -2.48 6.66
N PHE A 107 -33.09 -1.21 6.45
CA PHE A 107 -32.08 -0.47 7.20
C PHE A 107 -32.78 0.43 8.24
N GLY A 108 -32.74 0.00 9.50
CA GLY A 108 -33.40 0.61 10.64
C GLY A 108 -32.83 1.96 11.04
N VAL A 109 -33.57 2.70 11.87
CA VAL A 109 -33.16 4.01 12.40
C VAL A 109 -32.02 3.83 13.39
N GLN A 110 -30.95 4.63 13.27
CA GLN A 110 -29.70 4.50 14.05
C GLN A 110 -29.02 3.14 13.93
N GLU A 111 -29.42 2.33 12.95
CA GLU A 111 -28.73 1.08 12.65
C GLU A 111 -27.39 1.37 11.98
N GLU A 112 -26.39 0.59 12.35
CA GLU A 112 -25.06 0.62 11.75
C GLU A 112 -24.58 -0.79 11.40
N PHE A 113 -23.89 -0.92 10.28
CA PHE A 113 -23.20 -2.15 9.92
C PHE A 113 -21.90 -1.83 9.18
N LYS A 114 -20.95 -2.76 9.28
CA LYS A 114 -19.65 -2.67 8.62
C LYS A 114 -19.54 -3.70 7.52
N VAL A 115 -18.88 -3.32 6.44
CA VAL A 115 -18.58 -4.21 5.31
C VAL A 115 -17.09 -4.18 5.06
N THR A 116 -16.49 -5.36 5.01
CA THR A 116 -15.08 -5.56 4.68
C THR A 116 -14.96 -6.18 3.31
N LEU A 117 -14.32 -5.47 2.40
CA LEU A 117 -13.84 -6.00 1.12
C LEU A 117 -12.43 -6.54 1.35
N LYS A 118 -12.26 -7.85 1.24
CA LYS A 118 -10.98 -8.53 1.44
C LYS A 118 -10.58 -9.22 0.16
N GLY A 119 -9.32 -9.11 -0.25
CA GLY A 119 -8.82 -9.90 -1.37
C GLY A 119 -7.32 -9.79 -1.50
N ASN A 120 -6.78 -10.46 -2.51
CA ASN A 120 -5.36 -10.53 -2.76
C ASN A 120 -4.96 -9.51 -3.82
N LEU A 121 -4.01 -8.66 -3.47
CA LEU A 121 -3.39 -7.72 -4.37
C LEU A 121 -2.18 -8.39 -5.03
N SER A 122 -2.18 -8.46 -6.36
CA SER A 122 -1.02 -8.90 -7.15
C SER A 122 -0.14 -7.71 -7.51
N PHE A 123 1.17 -7.93 -7.62
CA PHE A 123 2.14 -6.94 -8.07
C PHE A 123 2.64 -7.19 -9.50
N ASP A 124 2.03 -8.12 -10.24
CA ASP A 124 2.43 -8.42 -11.62
C ASP A 124 2.29 -7.21 -12.56
N TRP A 125 1.42 -6.25 -12.22
CA TRP A 125 1.24 -5.01 -12.97
C TRP A 125 2.45 -4.08 -12.86
N TYR A 126 3.24 -4.15 -11.77
CA TYR A 126 4.38 -3.26 -11.51
C TYR A 126 5.43 -3.31 -12.62
N ILE A 127 5.75 -4.52 -13.10
CA ILE A 127 6.75 -4.75 -14.14
C ILE A 127 6.38 -4.05 -15.46
N LYS A 128 5.11 -3.65 -15.65
CA LYS A 128 4.59 -3.08 -16.89
C LYS A 128 4.24 -1.59 -16.80
N THR A 129 4.30 -0.98 -15.61
CA THR A 129 3.91 0.43 -15.40
C THR A 129 5.12 1.32 -15.14
N LEU A 130 5.23 2.42 -15.89
CA LEU A 130 6.29 3.44 -15.78
C LEU A 130 6.25 4.30 -14.49
N HIS A 131 5.22 4.14 -13.65
CA HIS A 131 4.99 5.01 -12.49
C HIS A 131 5.48 4.36 -11.19
N ASN A 132 6.16 5.16 -10.35
CA ASN A 132 6.74 4.73 -9.07
C ASN A 132 5.70 4.39 -7.98
N HIS A 133 4.41 4.55 -8.24
CA HIS A 133 3.34 4.21 -7.28
C HIS A 133 2.03 3.90 -8.01
N LEU A 134 1.22 3.00 -7.42
CA LEU A 134 -0.16 2.74 -7.83
C LEU A 134 -1.10 3.07 -6.67
N GLN A 135 -2.26 3.63 -7.01
CA GLN A 135 -3.35 3.85 -6.06
C GLN A 135 -4.50 2.91 -6.42
N VAL A 136 -4.76 1.95 -5.55
CA VAL A 136 -5.89 1.03 -5.68
C VAL A 136 -7.06 1.62 -4.92
N VAL A 137 -8.08 2.07 -5.64
CA VAL A 137 -9.23 2.76 -5.07
C VAL A 137 -10.47 1.90 -5.21
N SER A 138 -11.12 1.55 -4.10
CA SER A 138 -12.48 1.02 -4.15
C SER A 138 -13.49 2.10 -3.79
N THR A 139 -14.68 2.01 -4.36
CA THR A 139 -15.80 2.92 -4.07
C THR A 139 -16.94 2.13 -3.46
N ALA A 140 -17.56 2.70 -2.43
CA ALA A 140 -18.83 2.25 -1.87
C ALA A 140 -19.90 3.32 -2.10
N GLU A 141 -21.08 2.89 -2.52
CA GLU A 141 -22.22 3.77 -2.83
C GLU A 141 -23.51 3.17 -2.27
N ILE A 142 -24.37 4.01 -1.72
CA ILE A 142 -25.70 3.65 -1.25
C ILE A 142 -26.72 4.08 -2.31
N LEU A 143 -27.51 3.14 -2.80
CA LEU A 143 -28.65 3.38 -3.66
C LEU A 143 -29.95 3.12 -2.88
N PHE A 144 -31.00 3.87 -3.21
CA PHE A 144 -32.35 3.74 -2.66
C PHE A 144 -33.34 4.23 -3.71
N ASP A 145 -34.63 4.01 -3.48
CA ASP A 145 -35.68 4.48 -4.39
C ASP A 145 -35.88 6.00 -4.26
N ASP A 146 -35.36 6.75 -5.24
CA ASP A 146 -35.46 8.21 -5.32
C ASP A 146 -36.91 8.72 -5.51
N SER A 147 -37.87 7.83 -5.83
CA SER A 147 -39.29 8.19 -5.92
C SER A 147 -40.00 8.18 -4.56
N GLU A 148 -39.51 7.37 -3.61
CA GLU A 148 -40.09 7.24 -2.26
C GLU A 148 -39.26 7.98 -1.20
N PHE A 149 -37.94 8.06 -1.39
CA PHE A 149 -37.00 8.62 -0.44
C PHE A 149 -36.17 9.73 -1.08
N ALA A 150 -35.84 10.73 -0.28
CA ALA A 150 -34.96 11.82 -0.70
C ALA A 150 -33.91 12.10 0.36
N LEU A 151 -32.71 12.46 -0.09
CA LEU A 151 -31.67 13.01 0.78
C LEU A 151 -31.99 14.46 1.13
N LEU A 152 -31.55 14.90 2.31
CA LEU A 152 -31.61 16.31 2.63
C LEU A 152 -30.64 17.10 1.71
N PRO A 153 -30.96 18.36 1.39
CA PRO A 153 -30.09 19.20 0.57
C PRO A 153 -28.64 19.21 1.11
N GLY A 154 -27.67 19.00 0.22
CA GLY A 154 -26.25 18.95 0.58
C GLY A 154 -25.73 17.60 1.08
N GLN A 155 -26.57 16.57 1.19
CA GLN A 155 -26.15 15.24 1.69
C GLN A 155 -25.75 14.23 0.60
N GLY A 156 -25.80 14.60 -0.68
CA GLY A 156 -25.43 13.71 -1.78
C GLY A 156 -24.00 13.16 -1.71
N ALA A 157 -23.07 13.89 -1.07
CA ALA A 157 -21.70 13.41 -0.86
C ALA A 157 -21.59 12.29 0.17
N PHE A 158 -22.55 12.16 1.10
CA PHE A 158 -22.48 11.20 2.20
C PHE A 158 -22.94 9.80 1.82
N VAL A 159 -23.56 9.62 0.66
CA VAL A 159 -23.98 8.30 0.17
C VAL A 159 -22.90 7.61 -0.66
N ARG A 160 -21.72 8.23 -0.80
CA ARG A 160 -20.56 7.65 -1.49
C ARG A 160 -19.30 7.84 -0.65
N ALA A 161 -18.50 6.78 -0.54
CA ALA A 161 -17.19 6.81 0.10
C ALA A 161 -16.16 6.08 -0.77
N GLN A 162 -14.90 6.50 -0.67
CA GLN A 162 -13.78 5.84 -1.36
C GLN A 162 -12.71 5.46 -0.34
N THR A 163 -12.05 4.34 -0.59
CA THR A 163 -10.91 3.87 0.18
C THR A 163 -9.75 3.59 -0.76
N GLU A 164 -8.59 4.12 -0.41
CA GLU A 164 -7.39 4.08 -1.24
C GLU A 164 -6.30 3.29 -0.52
N THR A 165 -5.69 2.36 -1.25
CA THR A 165 -4.42 1.72 -0.88
C THR A 165 -3.33 2.24 -1.81
N LYS A 166 -2.35 2.93 -1.24
CA LYS A 166 -1.14 3.35 -1.96
C LYS A 166 -0.10 2.23 -1.94
N VAL A 167 0.38 1.87 -3.11
CA VAL A 167 1.32 0.77 -3.30
C VAL A 167 2.62 1.32 -3.85
N GLU A 168 3.71 1.10 -3.13
CA GLU A 168 5.04 1.58 -3.50
C GLU A 168 6.05 0.42 -3.53
N PRO A 169 6.94 0.40 -4.54
CA PRO A 169 8.05 -0.54 -4.59
C PRO A 169 9.11 -0.13 -3.57
N TYR A 170 9.58 -1.11 -2.79
CA TYR A 170 10.70 -0.96 -1.88
C TYR A 170 11.94 -1.64 -2.46
N GLU A 171 12.96 -0.86 -2.79
CA GLU A 171 14.25 -1.38 -3.26
C GLU A 171 15.15 -1.75 -2.09
N VAL A 172 15.35 -3.05 -1.88
CA VAL A 172 16.34 -3.55 -0.91
C VAL A 172 17.73 -3.33 -1.47
N HIS A 173 18.39 -2.26 -1.02
CA HIS A 173 19.79 -2.01 -1.36
C HIS A 173 20.69 -2.98 -0.60
N ASN A 174 21.51 -3.74 -1.33
CA ASN A 174 22.51 -4.60 -0.70
C ASN A 174 23.72 -3.75 -0.26
N PRO A 175 24.03 -3.65 1.04
CA PRO A 175 25.16 -2.82 1.50
C PRO A 175 26.52 -3.48 1.24
N VAL A 176 26.58 -4.77 0.89
CA VAL A 176 27.83 -5.53 0.75
C VAL A 176 28.79 -4.92 -0.28
N PRO A 177 28.38 -4.57 -1.52
CA PRO A 177 29.27 -3.95 -2.50
C PRO A 177 29.81 -2.60 -2.02
N LEU A 178 28.99 -1.82 -1.30
CA LEU A 178 29.41 -0.54 -0.74
C LEU A 178 30.47 -0.71 0.36
N ILE A 179 30.28 -1.69 1.26
CA ILE A 179 31.22 -2.01 2.33
C ILE A 179 32.55 -2.52 1.76
N VAL A 180 32.50 -3.45 0.80
CA VAL A 180 33.69 -4.03 0.16
C VAL A 180 34.44 -2.96 -0.63
N GLY A 181 33.71 -2.12 -1.39
CA GLY A 181 34.28 -1.02 -2.15
C GLY A 181 34.94 0.03 -1.27
N SER A 182 34.27 0.43 -0.18
CA SER A 182 34.83 1.40 0.77
C SER A 182 36.07 0.86 1.49
N SER A 183 36.08 -0.41 1.86
CA SER A 183 37.22 -1.04 2.54
C SER A 183 38.44 -1.16 1.61
N ALA A 184 38.23 -1.65 0.39
CA ALA A 184 39.30 -1.77 -0.60
C ALA A 184 39.84 -0.40 -1.02
N GLY A 185 38.96 0.58 -1.24
CA GLY A 185 39.34 1.96 -1.56
C GLY A 185 40.10 2.64 -0.43
N GLY A 186 39.65 2.46 0.81
CA GLY A 186 40.31 2.99 2.01
C GLY A 186 41.72 2.41 2.20
N LEU A 187 41.88 1.10 2.02
CA LEU A 187 43.19 0.44 2.08
C LEU A 187 44.15 0.92 0.98
N LEU A 188 43.64 1.10 -0.25
CA LEU A 188 44.44 1.62 -1.35
C LEU A 188 44.89 3.06 -1.09
N LEU A 189 43.98 3.92 -0.62
CA LEU A 189 44.28 5.30 -0.27
C LEU A 189 45.31 5.37 0.88
N LEU A 190 45.15 4.53 1.91
CA LEU A 190 46.10 4.43 3.02
C LEU A 190 47.49 4.01 2.55
N ALA A 191 47.57 3.04 1.63
CA ALA A 191 48.83 2.59 1.06
C ALA A 191 49.54 3.71 0.27
N LEU A 192 48.79 4.49 -0.53
CA LEU A 192 49.33 5.63 -1.29
C LEU A 192 49.86 6.73 -0.38
N ILE A 193 49.11 7.09 0.67
CA ILE A 193 49.55 8.08 1.67
C ILE A 193 50.80 7.59 2.39
N THR A 194 50.81 6.33 2.83
CA THR A 194 51.97 5.73 3.50
C THR A 194 53.20 5.73 2.61
N GLY A 195 53.06 5.33 1.34
CA GLY A 195 54.14 5.40 0.35
C GLY A 195 54.65 6.81 0.12
N GLY A 196 53.75 7.80 0.00
CA GLY A 196 54.10 9.22 -0.14
C GLY A 196 54.85 9.77 1.08
N LEU A 197 54.33 9.54 2.28
CA LEU A 197 54.96 9.93 3.54
C LEU A 197 56.31 9.24 3.76
N TYR A 198 56.44 7.98 3.34
CA TYR A 198 57.71 7.25 3.37
C TYR A 198 58.74 7.90 2.42
N LYS A 199 58.34 8.22 1.19
CA LYS A 199 59.17 8.95 0.21
C LYS A 199 59.59 10.33 0.70
N LEU A 200 58.69 11.04 1.40
CA LEU A 200 58.95 12.35 2.01
C LEU A 200 59.76 12.26 3.32
N GLY A 201 60.12 11.06 3.77
CA GLY A 201 61.01 10.84 4.91
C GLY A 201 60.35 11.00 6.29
N PHE A 202 59.01 11.11 6.35
CA PHE A 202 58.27 11.33 7.59
C PHE A 202 58.47 10.18 8.59
N PHE A 203 58.41 8.93 8.13
CA PHE A 203 58.61 7.75 8.98
C PHE A 203 60.08 7.45 9.31
N LYS A 204 61.03 8.05 8.60
CA LYS A 204 62.48 7.76 8.78
C LYS A 204 63.08 8.43 10.02
N ARG A 205 62.46 9.50 10.53
CA ARG A 205 62.91 10.17 11.76
C ARG A 205 62.44 9.47 13.03
N GLN A 206 61.15 9.12 13.14
CA GLN A 206 60.60 8.58 14.39
C GLN A 206 60.81 7.07 14.60
N TYR A 207 60.85 6.27 13.53
CA TYR A 207 61.07 4.82 13.67
C TYR A 207 62.46 4.54 14.25
N LYS A 208 63.49 5.27 13.80
CA LYS A 208 64.87 5.07 14.25
C LYS A 208 65.05 5.34 15.75
N ASP A 209 64.32 6.31 16.30
CA ASP A 209 64.38 6.63 17.73
C ASP A 209 63.63 5.58 18.57
N MET A 210 62.45 5.11 18.11
CA MET A 210 61.67 4.08 18.82
C MET A 210 62.28 2.67 18.81
N ILE A 211 62.95 2.21 17.74
CA ILE A 211 63.61 0.88 17.76
C ILE A 211 64.92 0.91 18.57
N THR A 212 65.54 2.09 18.70
CA THR A 212 66.77 2.24 19.49
C THR A 212 66.47 2.26 20.99
N GLU A 213 65.27 2.72 21.39
CA GLU A 213 64.84 2.74 22.80
C GLU A 213 64.33 1.38 23.33
N ALA A 214 63.98 0.44 22.43
CA ALA A 214 63.45 -0.89 22.79
C ALA A 214 64.49 -2.05 22.74
N GLY A 215 65.79 -1.76 22.87
CA GLY A 215 66.89 -2.74 23.00
C GLY A 215 67.07 -3.26 24.44
N PRO A 216 67.68 -4.45 24.64
CA PRO A 216 67.30 -5.44 25.67
C PRO A 216 67.53 -5.01 27.12
N GLU A 217 66.56 -5.35 27.99
CA GLU A 217 66.71 -5.36 29.45
C GLU A 217 67.99 -6.12 29.85
N THR A 218 68.99 -5.41 30.38
CA THR A 218 70.13 -6.00 31.08
C THR A 218 69.67 -6.57 32.42
N ALA A 219 69.80 -7.90 32.58
CA ALA A 219 69.58 -8.61 33.83
C ALA A 219 70.48 -8.06 34.98
N PRO A 220 70.00 -8.03 36.24
CA PRO A 220 70.77 -7.47 37.34
C PRO A 220 71.86 -8.45 37.82
N PRO A 221 73.02 -7.95 38.30
CA PRO A 221 74.05 -8.79 38.88
C PRO A 221 73.70 -9.20 40.32
N GLN A 222 74.23 -10.36 40.71
CA GLN A 222 74.03 -11.08 41.97
C GLN A 222 74.38 -10.28 43.23
#